data_AF-A0A496YQR4-F1
#
_entry.id   AF-A0A496YQR4-F1
#
_cell.length_a   1.000
_cell.length_b   1.000
_cell.length_c   1.000
_cell.angle_alpha   90.00
_cell.angle_beta   90.00
_cell.angle_gamma   90.00
#
_symmetry.space_group_name_H-M   'P 1'
#
loop_
_entity.id
_entity.type
_entity.pdbx_description
1 polymer ?
#
loop_
_entity_poly.entity_id
_entity_poly.type
_entity_poly.pdbx_seq_one_letter_code
_entity_poly.pdbx_strand_id
1 'polypeptide(L)'
;MQRKNQIRIDNLARLMVYILGHRPDEFGLVPDEDGFIMLKELLWALHEEQGWGFVRHGHINEVLMGRNRSLFELENDRIRTVDRRWDLDLHTPYPNLPKILFTPVRTRAHAHAIEKGLKSDKYLVLSQKKEMALRIGRRRDPRPVLLEILPALAAQVGVHFFSFGDLFLATEIPPGCILGPPVAKELREKGRTEPSRKTRTRPLGVSAGSFTLDVARDPDLSRRSKAKKRRGWKEEARKQRRKKAR
;
A
#
# COMPACT_ATOMS: atom_id res chain seq x y z
N MET A 1 -13.27 -32.69 -10.10
CA MET A 1 -12.55 -31.51 -9.56
C MET A 1 -12.75 -30.25 -10.42
N GLN A 2 -12.88 -30.36 -11.76
CA GLN A 2 -12.95 -29.21 -12.69
C GLN A 2 -14.22 -28.33 -12.57
N ARG A 3 -15.42 -28.90 -12.37
CA ARG A 3 -16.67 -28.11 -12.31
C ARG A 3 -16.71 -27.07 -11.17
N LYS A 4 -16.21 -27.41 -9.98
CA LYS A 4 -16.20 -26.48 -8.83
C LYS A 4 -15.28 -25.29 -9.08
N ASN A 5 -14.13 -25.51 -9.72
CA ASN A 5 -13.22 -24.43 -10.08
C ASN A 5 -13.79 -23.55 -11.18
N GLN A 6 -14.43 -24.14 -12.20
CA GLN A 6 -15.09 -23.36 -13.26
C GLN A 6 -16.17 -22.43 -12.68
N ILE A 7 -17.03 -22.92 -11.79
CA ILE A 7 -18.06 -22.12 -11.14
C ILE A 7 -17.45 -20.95 -10.35
N ARG A 8 -16.31 -21.17 -9.68
CA ARG A 8 -15.59 -20.11 -8.95
C ARG A 8 -15.01 -19.05 -9.90
N ILE A 9 -14.45 -19.45 -11.02
CA ILE A 9 -13.90 -18.56 -12.05
C ILE A 9 -15.03 -17.75 -12.71
N ASP A 10 -16.16 -18.39 -13.03
CA ASP A 10 -17.31 -17.70 -13.63
C ASP A 10 -17.94 -16.71 -12.65
N ASN A 11 -18.02 -17.06 -11.36
CA ASN A 11 -18.42 -16.13 -10.31
C ASN A 11 -17.44 -14.95 -10.18
N LEU A 12 -16.14 -15.22 -10.27
CA LEU A 12 -15.10 -14.18 -10.20
C LEU A 12 -15.24 -13.22 -11.37
N ALA A 13 -15.44 -13.73 -12.58
CA ALA A 13 -15.67 -12.92 -13.76
C ALA A 13 -16.90 -12.03 -13.61
N ARG A 14 -18.03 -12.57 -13.12
CA ARG A 14 -19.25 -11.78 -12.83
C ARG A 14 -18.97 -10.65 -11.84
N LEU A 15 -18.26 -10.95 -10.75
CA LEU A 15 -17.91 -9.94 -9.76
C LEU A 15 -16.97 -8.88 -10.35
N MET A 16 -15.98 -9.27 -11.14
CA MET A 16 -15.09 -8.33 -11.82
C MET A 16 -15.85 -7.42 -12.79
N VAL A 17 -16.81 -7.96 -13.56
CA VAL A 17 -17.69 -7.14 -14.42
C VAL A 17 -18.48 -6.14 -13.59
N TYR A 18 -19.01 -6.55 -12.45
CA TYR A 18 -19.74 -5.65 -11.56
C TYR A 18 -18.85 -4.52 -11.02
N ILE A 19 -17.69 -4.86 -10.47
CA ILE A 19 -16.74 -3.90 -9.90
C ILE A 19 -16.26 -2.92 -10.99
N LEU A 20 -15.83 -3.43 -12.14
CA LEU A 20 -15.19 -2.63 -13.18
C LEU A 20 -16.20 -1.88 -14.05
N GLY A 21 -17.36 -2.47 -14.32
CA GLY A 21 -18.33 -1.96 -15.28
C GLY A 21 -19.53 -1.25 -14.67
N HIS A 22 -19.87 -1.51 -13.41
CA HIS A 22 -21.07 -0.95 -12.79
C HIS A 22 -20.77 0.03 -11.66
N ARG A 23 -20.07 -0.42 -10.61
CA ARG A 23 -19.92 0.35 -9.36
C ARG A 23 -18.52 0.20 -8.74
N PRO A 24 -17.45 0.69 -9.38
CA PRO A 24 -16.10 0.66 -8.81
C PRO A 24 -15.99 1.49 -7.52
N ASP A 25 -16.81 2.53 -7.40
CA ASP A 25 -16.88 3.45 -6.27
C ASP A 25 -17.29 2.77 -4.95
N GLU A 26 -18.18 1.77 -5.02
CA GLU A 26 -18.58 0.95 -3.87
C GLU A 26 -17.42 0.13 -3.28
N PHE A 27 -16.40 -0.13 -4.11
CA PHE A 27 -15.18 -0.82 -3.69
C PHE A 27 -14.05 0.17 -3.42
N GLY A 28 -14.30 1.48 -3.37
CA GLY A 28 -13.25 2.46 -3.14
C GLY A 28 -12.17 2.45 -4.24
N LEU A 29 -12.54 2.06 -5.45
CA LEU A 29 -11.67 2.05 -6.62
C LEU A 29 -12.01 3.23 -7.49
N VAL A 30 -10.98 3.88 -8.02
CA VAL A 30 -11.13 5.04 -8.91
C VAL A 30 -10.36 4.70 -10.19
N PRO A 31 -11.07 4.45 -11.29
CA PRO A 31 -10.47 4.26 -12.60
C PRO A 31 -9.79 5.52 -13.12
N ASP A 32 -8.86 5.34 -14.06
CA ASP A 32 -8.33 6.42 -14.88
C ASP A 32 -9.40 6.87 -15.91
N GLU A 33 -9.15 7.96 -16.65
CA GLU A 33 -10.06 8.49 -17.71
C GLU A 33 -10.45 7.42 -18.75
N ASP A 34 -9.49 6.57 -19.12
CA ASP A 34 -9.70 5.44 -20.03
C ASP A 34 -10.45 4.25 -19.40
N GLY A 35 -10.75 4.34 -18.11
CA GLY A 35 -11.45 3.35 -17.29
C GLY A 35 -10.59 2.19 -16.80
N PHE A 36 -9.28 2.33 -16.87
CA PHE A 36 -8.34 1.35 -16.34
C PHE A 36 -8.15 1.48 -14.84
N ILE A 37 -8.02 0.35 -14.16
CA ILE A 37 -7.55 0.28 -12.77
C ILE A 37 -6.33 -0.63 -12.66
N MET A 38 -5.49 -0.38 -11.65
CA MET A 38 -4.36 -1.26 -11.36
C MET A 38 -4.87 -2.61 -10.86
N LEU A 39 -4.34 -3.70 -11.40
CA LEU A 39 -4.72 -5.05 -11.02
C LEU A 39 -4.47 -5.35 -9.53
N LYS A 40 -3.44 -4.71 -8.97
CA LYS A 40 -3.14 -4.75 -7.54
C LYS A 40 -4.27 -4.14 -6.69
N GLU A 41 -4.86 -3.05 -7.15
CA GLU A 41 -5.96 -2.37 -6.45
C GLU A 41 -7.25 -3.20 -6.53
N LEU A 42 -7.51 -3.79 -7.70
CA LEU A 42 -8.60 -4.77 -7.86
C LEU A 42 -8.44 -5.96 -6.92
N LEU A 43 -7.23 -6.53 -6.82
CA LEU A 43 -6.95 -7.64 -5.90
C LEU A 43 -7.22 -7.26 -4.44
N TRP A 44 -6.81 -6.07 -4.01
CA TRP A 44 -7.10 -5.59 -2.66
C TRP A 44 -8.59 -5.45 -2.41
N ALA A 45 -9.34 -4.88 -3.35
CA ALA A 45 -10.79 -4.76 -3.24
C ALA A 45 -11.46 -6.14 -3.17
N LEU A 46 -11.03 -7.10 -4.01
CA LEU A 46 -11.54 -8.47 -4.00
C LEU A 46 -11.24 -9.20 -2.69
N HIS A 47 -10.09 -8.97 -2.06
CA HIS A 47 -9.76 -9.63 -0.78
C HIS A 47 -10.62 -9.19 0.38
N GLU A 48 -11.20 -7.99 0.30
CA GLU A 48 -12.11 -7.47 1.31
C GLU A 48 -13.51 -8.08 1.19
N GLU A 49 -13.87 -8.61 0.02
CA GLU A 49 -15.17 -9.22 -0.21
C GLU A 49 -15.27 -10.61 0.41
N GLN A 50 -16.43 -10.88 1.01
CA GLN A 50 -16.67 -12.13 1.73
C GLN A 50 -16.52 -13.33 0.79
N GLY A 51 -15.67 -14.28 1.18
CA GLY A 51 -15.40 -15.48 0.40
C GLY A 51 -14.39 -15.29 -0.74
N TRP A 52 -13.85 -14.09 -0.97
CA TRP A 52 -12.94 -13.80 -2.08
C TRP A 52 -11.47 -13.57 -1.65
N GLY A 53 -11.16 -13.66 -0.36
CA GLY A 53 -9.79 -13.55 0.17
C GLY A 53 -8.78 -14.58 -0.39
N PHE A 54 -9.24 -15.67 -1.02
CA PHE A 54 -8.38 -16.65 -1.66
C PHE A 54 -7.91 -16.25 -3.08
N VAL A 55 -8.52 -15.21 -3.67
CA VAL A 55 -8.23 -14.78 -5.04
C VAL A 55 -6.76 -14.35 -5.14
N ARG A 56 -6.13 -14.67 -6.25
CA ARG A 56 -4.72 -14.37 -6.53
C ARG A 56 -4.64 -13.91 -7.96
N HIS A 57 -3.53 -13.30 -8.32
CA HIS A 57 -3.27 -12.88 -9.68
C HIS A 57 -3.49 -14.02 -10.70
N GLY A 58 -3.07 -15.25 -10.37
CA GLY A 58 -3.30 -16.43 -11.22
C GLY A 58 -4.78 -16.71 -11.51
N HIS A 59 -5.67 -16.53 -10.53
CA HIS A 59 -7.12 -16.72 -10.75
C HIS A 59 -7.70 -15.65 -11.68
N ILE A 60 -7.19 -14.41 -11.62
CA ILE A 60 -7.60 -13.37 -12.57
C ILE A 60 -7.08 -13.70 -13.98
N ASN A 61 -5.85 -14.20 -14.10
CA ASN A 61 -5.31 -14.64 -15.38
C ASN A 61 -6.12 -15.80 -15.98
N GLU A 62 -6.62 -16.72 -15.16
CA GLU A 62 -7.55 -17.77 -15.62
C GLU A 62 -8.86 -17.18 -16.19
N VAL A 63 -9.42 -16.15 -15.56
CA VAL A 63 -10.59 -15.43 -16.12
C VAL A 63 -10.24 -14.80 -17.47
N LEU A 64 -9.07 -14.17 -17.58
CA LEU A 64 -8.60 -13.48 -18.79
C LEU A 64 -8.17 -14.43 -19.91
N MET A 65 -7.92 -15.70 -19.62
CA MET A 65 -7.66 -16.76 -20.62
C MET A 65 -8.90 -17.60 -20.92
N GLY A 66 -9.96 -17.45 -20.11
CA GLY A 66 -11.20 -18.19 -20.23
C GLY A 66 -12.18 -17.60 -21.24
N ARG A 67 -13.41 -18.10 -21.18
CA ARG A 67 -14.51 -17.70 -22.08
C ARG A 67 -14.93 -16.24 -21.92
N ASN A 68 -14.71 -15.69 -20.73
CA ASN A 68 -15.10 -14.32 -20.37
C ASN A 68 -14.01 -13.29 -20.73
N ARG A 69 -12.94 -13.70 -21.42
CA ARG A 69 -11.85 -12.81 -21.84
C ARG A 69 -12.33 -11.59 -22.60
N SER A 70 -13.31 -11.75 -23.50
CA SER A 70 -13.83 -10.67 -24.35
C SER A 70 -14.51 -9.54 -23.56
N LEU A 71 -14.81 -9.75 -22.28
CA LEU A 71 -15.41 -8.73 -21.42
C LEU A 71 -14.38 -7.77 -20.83
N PHE A 72 -13.09 -8.11 -20.90
CA PHE A 72 -12.02 -7.38 -20.24
C PHE A 72 -10.89 -7.02 -21.19
N GLU A 73 -10.26 -5.88 -20.92
CA GLU A 73 -9.03 -5.47 -21.58
C GLU A 73 -7.93 -5.33 -20.53
N LEU A 74 -6.76 -5.86 -20.84
CA LEU A 74 -5.59 -5.85 -19.98
C LEU A 74 -4.44 -5.13 -20.68
N GLU A 75 -3.86 -4.14 -20.01
CA GLU A 75 -2.73 -3.37 -20.50
C GLU A 75 -1.75 -3.08 -19.36
N ASN A 76 -0.50 -3.57 -19.42
CA ASN A 76 0.57 -3.25 -18.47
C ASN A 76 0.16 -3.32 -16.98
N ASP A 77 -0.44 -4.44 -16.56
CA ASP A 77 -1.01 -4.65 -15.21
C ASP A 77 -2.20 -3.77 -14.84
N ARG A 78 -2.82 -3.12 -15.82
CA ARG A 78 -4.10 -2.43 -15.68
C ARG A 78 -5.20 -3.20 -16.37
N ILE A 79 -6.39 -3.18 -15.79
CA ILE A 79 -7.56 -3.88 -16.31
C ILE A 79 -8.75 -2.93 -16.39
N ARG A 80 -9.56 -3.08 -17.44
CA ARG A 80 -10.87 -2.45 -17.58
C ARG A 80 -11.88 -3.44 -18.13
N THR A 81 -13.17 -3.14 -17.97
CA THR A 81 -14.23 -3.80 -18.74
C THR A 81 -14.48 -3.08 -20.04
N VAL A 82 -14.90 -3.84 -21.05
CA VAL A 82 -15.33 -3.28 -22.35
C VAL A 82 -16.63 -2.50 -22.18
N ASP A 83 -17.61 -3.09 -21.48
CA ASP A 83 -18.87 -2.42 -21.14
C ASP A 83 -18.72 -1.66 -19.80
N ARG A 84 -19.02 -0.35 -19.83
CA ARG A 84 -18.94 0.58 -18.70
C ARG A 84 -20.27 1.32 -18.59
N ARG A 85 -20.84 1.33 -17.38
CA ARG A 85 -22.12 1.97 -17.05
C ARG A 85 -21.99 3.15 -16.09
N TRP A 86 -20.77 3.58 -15.85
CA TRP A 86 -20.43 4.76 -15.07
C TRP A 86 -19.58 5.68 -15.95
N ASP A 87 -19.55 6.95 -15.56
CA ASP A 87 -18.76 7.98 -16.21
C ASP A 87 -17.91 8.71 -15.16
N LEU A 88 -16.72 9.16 -15.57
CA LEU A 88 -15.77 9.88 -14.72
C LEU A 88 -15.52 11.25 -15.33
N ASP A 89 -16.26 12.25 -14.85
CA ASP A 89 -16.06 13.64 -15.25
C ASP A 89 -15.02 14.31 -14.33
N LEU A 90 -13.82 14.54 -14.88
CA LEU A 90 -12.72 15.26 -14.24
C LEU A 90 -12.56 16.69 -14.77
N HIS A 91 -13.46 17.15 -15.63
CA HIS A 91 -13.42 18.48 -16.21
C HIS A 91 -14.38 19.44 -15.49
N THR A 92 -15.52 18.93 -15.03
CA THR A 92 -16.53 19.74 -14.34
C THR A 92 -16.41 19.60 -12.82
N PRO A 93 -16.07 20.67 -12.09
CA PRO A 93 -16.11 20.63 -10.63
C PRO A 93 -17.53 20.37 -10.12
N TYR A 94 -17.66 19.50 -9.14
CA TYR A 94 -18.94 19.16 -8.55
C TYR A 94 -19.43 20.29 -7.62
N PRO A 95 -20.58 20.93 -7.89
CA PRO A 95 -21.03 22.10 -7.14
C PRO A 95 -21.58 21.76 -5.75
N ASN A 96 -22.17 20.58 -5.59
CA ASN A 96 -22.95 20.22 -4.39
C ASN A 96 -22.15 19.37 -3.40
N LEU A 97 -21.10 19.95 -2.81
CA LEU A 97 -20.22 19.22 -1.90
C LEU A 97 -20.87 18.96 -0.52
N PRO A 98 -20.73 17.75 0.05
CA PRO A 98 -21.15 17.48 1.42
C PRO A 98 -20.45 18.39 2.44
N LYS A 99 -21.02 18.55 3.63
CA LYS A 99 -20.41 19.37 4.70
C LYS A 99 -19.04 18.85 5.16
N ILE A 100 -18.90 17.52 5.22
CA ILE A 100 -17.69 16.84 5.69
C ILE A 100 -17.41 15.66 4.77
N LEU A 101 -16.15 15.52 4.37
CA LEU A 101 -15.62 14.36 3.67
C LEU A 101 -14.51 13.72 4.51
N PHE A 102 -14.28 12.44 4.32
CA PHE A 102 -13.26 11.68 5.02
C PHE A 102 -12.20 11.18 4.07
N THR A 103 -10.94 11.28 4.47
CA THR A 103 -9.83 10.66 3.76
C THR A 103 -8.92 9.88 4.70
N PRO A 104 -8.49 8.67 4.30
CA PRO A 104 -7.53 7.91 5.09
C PRO A 104 -6.11 8.39 4.80
N VAL A 105 -5.35 8.65 5.86
CA VAL A 105 -3.93 8.96 5.80
C VAL A 105 -3.14 7.91 6.56
N ARG A 106 -1.95 7.56 6.04
CA ARG A 106 -1.03 6.65 6.73
C ARG A 106 -0.59 7.27 8.05
N THR A 107 -0.38 6.47 9.09
CA THR A 107 0.03 6.99 10.41
C THR A 107 1.29 7.85 10.32
N ARG A 108 2.25 7.46 9.47
CA ARG A 108 3.50 8.21 9.26
C ARG A 108 3.32 9.53 8.51
N ALA A 109 2.32 9.60 7.62
CA ALA A 109 2.06 10.79 6.80
C ALA A 109 1.15 11.79 7.53
N HIS A 110 0.53 11.40 8.64
CA HIS A 110 -0.40 12.23 9.41
C HIS A 110 0.19 13.58 9.83
N ALA A 111 1.40 13.58 10.39
CA ALA A 111 2.07 14.83 10.80
C ALA A 111 2.30 15.77 9.61
N HIS A 112 2.70 15.20 8.47
CA HIS A 112 2.92 15.98 7.25
C HIS A 112 1.63 16.52 6.65
N ALA A 113 0.55 15.73 6.69
CA ALA A 113 -0.76 16.11 6.18
C ALA A 113 -1.35 17.31 6.91
N ILE A 114 -1.18 17.38 8.24
CA ILE A 114 -1.65 18.53 9.03
C ILE A 114 -0.76 19.77 8.80
N GLU A 115 0.55 19.60 8.66
CA GLU A 115 1.47 20.73 8.51
C GLU A 115 1.48 21.34 7.09
N LYS A 116 1.40 20.51 6.04
CA LYS A 116 1.53 20.94 4.65
C LYS A 116 0.27 20.75 3.80
N GLY A 117 -0.76 20.10 4.34
CA GLY A 117 -1.90 19.66 3.55
C GLY A 117 -1.66 18.31 2.88
N LEU A 118 -2.63 17.90 2.06
CA LEU A 118 -2.57 16.67 1.28
C LEU A 118 -2.35 17.00 -0.18
N LYS A 119 -1.31 16.39 -0.75
CA LYS A 119 -1.02 16.46 -2.18
C LYS A 119 -0.66 15.08 -2.68
N SER A 120 -1.17 14.72 -3.85
CA SER A 120 -0.89 13.45 -4.50
C SER A 120 -0.85 13.67 -6.01
N ASP A 121 0.05 12.96 -6.69
CA ASP A 121 0.14 13.00 -8.16
C ASP A 121 -1.12 12.38 -8.81
N LYS A 122 -1.72 11.41 -8.11
CA LYS A 122 -3.06 10.89 -8.42
C LYS A 122 -4.12 11.62 -7.61
N TYR A 123 -5.37 11.58 -8.07
CA TYR A 123 -6.50 12.08 -7.31
C TYR A 123 -6.59 11.46 -5.90
N LEU A 124 -6.76 12.32 -4.91
CA LEU A 124 -7.08 11.97 -3.54
C LEU A 124 -8.52 11.49 -3.47
N VAL A 125 -8.70 10.26 -2.98
CA VAL A 125 -10.02 9.67 -2.80
C VAL A 125 -10.60 10.10 -1.46
N LEU A 126 -11.77 10.70 -1.52
CA LEU A 126 -12.56 11.19 -0.40
C LEU A 126 -13.89 10.44 -0.38
N SER A 127 -14.39 10.15 0.82
CA SER A 127 -15.70 9.52 0.98
C SER A 127 -16.53 10.24 2.02
N GLN A 128 -17.84 10.32 1.79
CA GLN A 128 -18.76 10.80 2.80
C GLN A 128 -18.92 9.81 3.98
N LYS A 129 -18.69 8.51 3.75
CA LYS A 129 -18.84 7.46 4.76
C LYS A 129 -17.50 7.17 5.43
N LYS A 130 -17.43 7.28 6.77
CA LYS A 130 -16.22 6.97 7.57
C LYS A 130 -15.72 5.54 7.32
N GLU A 131 -16.65 4.59 7.23
CA GLU A 131 -16.36 3.17 7.01
C GLU A 131 -15.63 2.92 5.70
N MET A 132 -16.07 3.58 4.62
CA MET A 132 -15.45 3.45 3.29
C MET A 132 -14.03 4.03 3.29
N ALA A 133 -13.85 5.22 3.86
CA ALA A 133 -12.53 5.82 3.99
C ALA A 133 -11.58 4.94 4.83
N LEU A 134 -12.03 4.36 5.94
CA LEU A 134 -11.25 3.41 6.72
C LEU A 134 -10.92 2.14 5.94
N ARG A 135 -11.87 1.61 5.17
CA ARG A 135 -11.70 0.44 4.30
C ARG A 135 -10.57 0.68 3.29
N ILE A 136 -10.63 1.79 2.55
CA ILE A 136 -9.58 2.21 1.60
C ILE A 136 -8.23 2.38 2.32
N GLY A 137 -8.22 2.99 3.51
CA GLY A 137 -7.02 3.21 4.30
C GLY A 137 -6.31 1.92 4.72
N ARG A 138 -7.08 0.92 5.13
CA ARG A 138 -6.58 -0.38 5.63
C ARG A 138 -5.80 -1.17 4.57
N ARG A 139 -6.05 -0.93 3.29
CA ARG A 139 -5.28 -1.51 2.17
C ARG A 139 -3.82 -1.08 2.20
N ARG A 140 -3.54 0.14 2.68
CA ARG A 140 -2.22 0.76 2.65
C ARG A 140 -1.50 0.73 4.00
N ASP A 141 -2.25 0.83 5.10
CA ASP A 141 -1.72 0.86 6.47
C ASP A 141 -2.70 0.12 7.39
N PRO A 142 -2.27 -0.82 8.25
CA PRO A 142 -3.16 -1.53 9.17
C PRO A 142 -3.89 -0.60 10.15
N ARG A 143 -3.32 0.57 10.46
CA ARG A 143 -3.94 1.59 11.32
C ARG A 143 -3.94 2.94 10.60
N PRO A 144 -4.85 3.17 9.65
CA PRO A 144 -4.96 4.47 9.00
C PRO A 144 -5.55 5.50 9.97
N VAL A 145 -5.09 6.73 9.87
CA VAL A 145 -5.69 7.88 10.56
C VAL A 145 -6.74 8.48 9.64
N LEU A 146 -7.95 8.65 10.15
CA LEU A 146 -9.03 9.28 9.40
C LEU A 146 -8.97 10.80 9.59
N LEU A 147 -8.87 11.53 8.49
CA LEU A 147 -8.96 12.98 8.48
C LEU A 147 -10.32 13.42 7.97
N GLU A 148 -10.87 14.45 8.61
CA GLU A 148 -12.10 15.11 8.20
C GLU A 148 -11.74 16.34 7.37
N ILE A 149 -12.38 16.52 6.23
CA ILE A 149 -12.12 17.61 5.29
C ILE A 149 -13.39 18.42 5.16
N LEU A 150 -13.23 19.74 5.17
CA LEU A 150 -14.30 20.70 4.92
C LEU A 150 -14.22 21.17 3.46
N PRO A 151 -14.91 20.51 2.52
CA PRO A 151 -14.77 20.82 1.10
C PRO A 151 -15.30 22.21 0.75
N ALA A 152 -16.26 22.76 1.50
CA ALA A 152 -16.77 24.12 1.30
C ALA A 152 -15.67 25.18 1.51
N LEU A 153 -14.83 25.02 2.53
CA LEU A 153 -13.69 25.91 2.77
C LEU A 153 -12.62 25.72 1.69
N ALA A 154 -12.34 24.46 1.32
CA ALA A 154 -11.35 24.17 0.29
C ALA A 154 -11.76 24.73 -1.08
N ALA A 155 -13.04 24.67 -1.44
CA ALA A 155 -13.58 25.26 -2.67
C ALA A 155 -13.41 26.78 -2.70
N GLN A 156 -13.58 27.48 -1.57
CA GLN A 156 -13.33 28.93 -1.47
C GLN A 156 -11.86 29.29 -1.68
N VAL A 157 -10.94 28.39 -1.35
CA VAL A 157 -9.50 28.54 -1.58
C VAL A 157 -9.11 28.17 -3.03
N GLY A 158 -10.06 27.72 -3.85
CA GLY A 158 -9.85 27.36 -5.25
C GLY A 158 -9.53 25.88 -5.50
N VAL A 159 -9.84 25.00 -4.54
CA VAL A 159 -9.72 23.54 -4.74
C VAL A 159 -10.92 23.02 -5.52
N HIS A 160 -10.64 22.31 -6.61
CA HIS A 160 -11.66 21.62 -7.40
C HIS A 160 -11.89 20.21 -6.84
N PHE A 161 -13.17 19.86 -6.72
CA PHE A 161 -13.63 18.54 -6.33
C PHE A 161 -14.42 17.93 -7.47
N PHE A 162 -14.23 16.64 -7.72
CA PHE A 162 -14.96 15.87 -8.74
C PHE A 162 -15.76 14.77 -8.06
N SER A 163 -16.94 14.46 -8.57
CA SER A 163 -17.76 13.36 -8.06
C SER A 163 -17.53 12.09 -8.87
N PHE A 164 -17.40 10.96 -8.19
CA PHE A 164 -17.32 9.65 -8.82
C PHE A 164 -18.20 8.67 -8.06
N GLY A 165 -19.46 8.53 -8.48
CA GLY A 165 -20.46 7.75 -7.76
C GLY A 165 -20.61 8.25 -6.31
N ASP A 166 -20.32 7.38 -5.35
CA ASP A 166 -20.34 7.68 -3.90
C ASP A 166 -19.03 8.31 -3.38
N LEU A 167 -18.01 8.44 -4.23
CA LEU A 167 -16.69 8.97 -3.89
C LEU A 167 -16.53 10.40 -4.43
N PHE A 168 -15.60 11.13 -3.82
CA PHE A 168 -15.17 12.45 -4.28
C PHE A 168 -13.67 12.44 -4.51
N LEU A 169 -13.22 13.20 -5.49
CA LEU A 169 -11.83 13.28 -5.92
C LEU A 169 -11.34 14.71 -5.79
N ALA A 170 -10.10 14.88 -5.32
CA ALA A 170 -9.42 16.17 -5.26
C ALA A 170 -7.94 15.99 -5.60
N THR A 171 -7.30 17.02 -6.16
CA THR A 171 -5.85 16.97 -6.45
C THR A 171 -5.01 17.40 -5.25
N GLU A 172 -5.43 18.46 -4.57
CA GLU A 172 -4.73 19.05 -3.44
C GLU A 172 -5.72 19.54 -2.38
N ILE A 173 -5.36 19.41 -1.11
CA ILE A 173 -6.18 19.87 0.02
C ILE A 173 -5.28 20.67 0.97
N PRO A 174 -5.55 21.97 1.14
CA PRO A 174 -4.73 22.81 2.01
C PRO A 174 -4.95 22.46 3.49
N PRO A 175 -3.93 22.68 4.35
CA PRO A 175 -3.98 22.28 5.76
C PRO A 175 -5.10 22.97 6.55
N GLY A 176 -5.46 24.21 6.19
CA GLY A 176 -6.53 24.96 6.88
C GLY A 176 -7.94 24.37 6.74
N CYS A 177 -8.13 23.40 5.83
CA CYS A 177 -9.42 22.74 5.61
C CYS A 177 -9.47 21.31 6.17
N ILE A 178 -8.37 20.87 6.82
CA ILE A 178 -8.19 19.52 7.34
C ILE A 178 -8.37 19.55 8.86
N LEU A 179 -9.28 18.73 9.35
CA LEU A 179 -9.49 18.46 10.76
C LEU A 179 -9.04 17.03 11.06
N GLY A 180 -8.26 16.86 12.11
CA GLY A 180 -7.73 15.55 12.47
C GLY A 180 -7.42 15.45 13.97
N PRO A 181 -7.31 14.22 14.50
CA PRO A 181 -6.87 14.04 15.86
C PRO A 181 -5.49 14.69 16.05
N PRO A 182 -5.22 15.37 17.19
CA PRO A 182 -3.95 16.04 17.40
C PRO A 182 -2.80 15.03 17.30
N VAL A 183 -1.80 15.35 16.47
CA VAL A 183 -0.61 14.49 16.31
C VAL A 183 0.12 14.44 17.65
N ALA A 184 0.09 13.28 18.30
CA ALA A 184 0.92 13.04 19.48
C ALA A 184 2.39 13.29 19.12
N LYS A 185 3.08 14.10 19.93
CA LYS A 185 4.46 14.59 19.68
C LYS A 185 5.47 13.46 19.39
N GLU A 186 5.21 12.23 19.80
CA GLU A 186 6.09 11.07 19.58
C GLU A 186 6.29 10.69 18.09
N LEU A 187 5.36 11.03 17.19
CA LEU A 187 5.53 10.81 15.75
C LEU A 187 6.41 11.88 15.08
N ARG A 188 6.53 13.07 15.70
CA ARG A 188 7.40 14.15 15.20
C ARG A 188 8.88 13.80 15.30
N GLU A 189 9.26 13.02 16.30
CA GLU A 189 10.66 12.59 16.50
C GLU A 189 11.06 11.44 15.57
N LYS A 190 10.16 10.48 15.31
CA LYS A 190 10.43 9.34 14.41
C LYS A 190 10.49 9.71 12.92
N GLY A 191 9.87 10.82 12.51
CA GLY A 191 10.00 11.36 11.15
C GLY A 191 11.28 12.17 10.94
N ARG A 192 11.91 12.65 12.03
CA ARG A 192 13.16 13.42 12.02
C ARG A 192 14.42 12.56 12.13
N THR A 193 14.31 11.25 12.34
CA THR A 193 15.46 10.37 12.12
C THR A 193 15.76 10.40 10.63
N GLU A 194 16.70 11.28 10.27
CA GLU A 194 17.32 11.35 8.97
C GLU A 194 17.63 9.92 8.49
N PRO A 195 17.50 9.63 7.18
CA PRO A 195 18.08 8.41 6.67
C PRO A 195 19.56 8.47 7.05
N SER A 196 19.97 7.61 7.98
CA SER A 196 21.37 7.27 8.17
C SER A 196 21.87 6.86 6.79
N ARG A 197 22.44 7.83 6.06
CA ARG A 197 23.41 7.55 5.02
C ARG A 197 24.46 6.76 5.78
N LYS A 198 24.37 5.44 5.70
CA LYS A 198 25.53 4.58 5.84
C LYS A 198 26.43 4.99 4.70
N THR A 199 27.18 6.07 4.91
CA THR A 199 28.34 6.41 4.13
C THR A 199 29.19 5.16 4.25
N ARG A 200 29.12 4.30 3.22
CA ARG A 200 30.15 3.29 3.02
C ARG A 200 31.41 4.12 2.82
N THR A 201 32.14 4.35 3.89
CA THR A 201 33.52 4.79 3.82
C THR A 201 34.23 3.76 2.97
N ARG A 202 34.37 4.06 1.67
CA ARG A 202 35.34 3.35 0.84
C ARG A 202 36.68 3.64 1.48
N PRO A 203 37.45 2.64 1.92
CA PRO A 203 38.79 2.89 2.40
C PRO A 203 39.58 3.56 1.27
N LEU A 204 40.08 4.76 1.54
CA LEU A 204 40.98 5.50 0.68
C LEU A 204 42.22 4.63 0.46
N GLY A 205 42.52 4.26 -0.79
CA GLY A 205 43.75 3.54 -1.13
C GLY A 205 43.63 2.32 -2.06
N VAL A 206 42.47 2.07 -2.68
CA VAL A 206 42.34 0.95 -3.63
C VAL A 206 42.59 1.48 -5.05
N SER A 207 43.79 1.26 -5.57
CA SER A 207 44.12 1.52 -6.98
C SER A 207 43.26 0.63 -7.88
N ALA A 208 42.82 1.15 -9.03
CA ALA A 208 42.01 0.42 -9.99
C ALA A 208 42.72 -0.88 -10.40
N GLY A 209 42.11 -2.03 -10.10
CA GLY A 209 42.67 -3.37 -10.32
C GLY A 209 43.12 -4.11 -9.05
N SER A 210 43.09 -3.48 -7.87
CA SER A 210 43.38 -4.16 -6.60
C SER A 210 42.09 -4.60 -5.89
N PHE A 211 42.00 -5.89 -5.54
CA PHE A 211 40.91 -6.45 -4.74
C PHE A 211 41.41 -6.63 -3.30
N THR A 212 40.84 -5.90 -2.34
CA THR A 212 41.15 -6.09 -0.92
C THR A 212 40.28 -7.21 -0.36
N LEU A 213 40.91 -8.31 0.03
CA LEU A 213 40.24 -9.42 0.72
C LEU A 213 39.87 -8.98 2.14
N ASP A 214 38.59 -8.68 2.34
CA ASP A 214 38.02 -8.46 3.66
C ASP A 214 37.66 -9.82 4.28
N VAL A 215 38.47 -10.29 5.24
CA VAL A 215 38.28 -11.57 5.95
C VAL A 215 36.90 -11.64 6.64
N ALA A 216 36.29 -10.48 6.96
CA ALA A 216 34.93 -10.45 7.50
C ALA A 216 33.85 -10.73 6.44
N ARG A 217 34.15 -10.60 5.15
CA ARG A 217 33.21 -10.86 4.03
C ARG A 217 33.46 -12.18 3.30
N ASP A 218 34.43 -12.98 3.76
CA ASP A 218 34.71 -14.30 3.20
C ASP A 218 33.46 -15.21 3.36
N PRO A 219 32.92 -15.79 2.27
CA PRO A 219 31.81 -16.75 2.35
C PRO A 219 32.22 -18.05 3.06
N ASP A 220 33.51 -18.38 3.12
CA ASP A 220 34.01 -19.56 3.81
C ASP A 220 34.26 -19.28 5.30
N LEU A 221 33.23 -19.54 6.12
CA LEU A 221 33.24 -19.35 7.56
C LEU A 221 34.36 -20.13 8.28
N SER A 222 34.94 -21.16 7.64
CA SER A 222 36.00 -21.98 8.22
C SER A 222 37.37 -21.26 8.29
N ARG A 223 37.55 -20.21 7.47
CA ARG A 223 38.79 -19.43 7.34
C ARG A 223 38.85 -18.21 8.24
N ARG A 224 37.71 -17.79 8.79
CA ARG A 224 37.71 -16.81 9.89
C ARG A 224 38.53 -17.40 11.02
N SER A 225 39.63 -16.71 11.36
CA SER A 225 40.62 -17.15 12.33
C SER A 225 39.98 -17.90 13.49
N LYS A 226 40.52 -19.09 13.81
CA LYS A 226 40.06 -19.97 14.90
C LYS A 226 40.03 -19.19 16.21
N ALA A 227 38.94 -18.46 16.44
CA ALA A 227 38.60 -17.88 17.72
C ALA A 227 38.50 -19.07 18.68
N LYS A 228 39.35 -19.04 19.71
CA LYS A 228 39.40 -20.00 20.82
C LYS A 228 37.99 -20.54 21.08
N LYS A 229 37.76 -21.83 20.79
CA LYS A 229 36.49 -22.50 21.10
C LYS A 229 36.14 -22.14 22.54
N ARG A 230 34.98 -21.51 22.76
CA ARG A 230 34.47 -21.26 24.11
C ARG A 230 34.52 -22.58 24.87
N ARG A 231 35.15 -22.54 26.04
CA ARG A 231 35.32 -23.68 26.94
C ARG A 231 33.96 -24.33 27.16
N GLY A 232 33.76 -25.52 26.61
CA GLY A 232 32.48 -26.22 26.70
C GLY A 232 32.30 -26.79 28.10
N TRP A 233 31.04 -26.85 28.56
CA TRP A 233 30.65 -27.33 29.89
C TRP A 233 31.26 -28.69 30.31
N LYS A 234 31.64 -29.54 29.33
CA LYS A 234 32.35 -30.82 29.54
C LYS A 234 33.75 -30.67 30.15
N GLU A 235 34.46 -29.56 29.91
CA GLU A 235 35.75 -29.29 30.57
C GLU A 235 35.58 -28.86 32.03
N GLU A 236 34.53 -28.09 32.35
CA GLU A 236 34.21 -27.69 33.73
C GLU A 236 33.81 -28.90 34.58
N ALA A 237 33.04 -29.83 34.01
CA ALA A 237 32.69 -31.09 34.66
C ALA A 237 33.93 -31.98 34.93
N ARG A 238 34.92 -31.99 34.02
CA ARG A 238 36.20 -32.71 34.24
C ARG A 238 37.06 -32.06 35.33
N LYS A 239 37.02 -30.73 35.46
CA LYS A 239 37.73 -29.99 36.51
C LYS A 239 37.10 -30.21 37.90
N GLN A 240 35.77 -30.28 37.96
CA GLN A 240 35.00 -30.64 39.15
C GLN A 240 35.33 -32.06 39.64
N ARG A 241 35.41 -33.05 38.73
CA ARG A 241 35.82 -34.43 39.10
C ARG A 241 37.25 -34.52 39.63
N ARG A 242 38.20 -33.76 39.08
CA ARG A 242 39.59 -33.72 39.57
C ARG A 242 39.72 -33.03 40.94
N LYS A 243 38.86 -32.07 41.27
CA LYS A 243 38.82 -31.43 42.60
C LYS A 243 38.23 -32.33 43.70
N LYS A 244 37.40 -33.31 43.34
CA LYS A 244 36.76 -34.24 44.29
C LYS A 244 37.61 -35.48 44.61
N ALA A 245 38.78 -35.61 43.97
CA ALA A 245 39.72 -36.72 44.12
C ALA A 245 41.04 -36.28 44.81
N ARG A 246 41.02 -35.14 45.49
CA ARG A 246 42.06 -34.62 46.38
C ARG A 246 41.41 -34.31 47.72
#